data_AF-A0A9D4JW97-F1
#
_entry.id   AF-A0A9D4JW97-F1
#
_cell.length_a   1.000
_cell.length_b   1.000
_cell.length_c   1.000
_cell.angle_alpha   90.00
_cell.angle_beta   90.00
_cell.angle_gamma   90.00
#
_symmetry.space_group_name_H-M   'P 1'
#
loop_
_entity.id
_entity.type
_entity.pdbx_description
1 polymer ?
#
loop_
_entity_poly.entity_id
_entity_poly.type
_entity_poly.pdbx_seq_one_letter_code
_entity_poly.pdbx_strand_id
1 'polypeptide(L)'
;MIVCGDDGNWNGSLPDCVPVDCKSAQSIENGTVAFTGTTFNHTAFYNCMPGFELVGPNLMKCNQSAEWEPYVPRCQGTFLYYICK
;
A
#
# COMPACT_ATOMS: atom_id res chain seq x y z
N MET A 1 -16.76 -1.11 -23.93
CA MET A 1 -16.03 -0.91 -25.20
C MET A 1 -16.94 -0.09 -26.09
N ILE A 2 -16.49 1.08 -26.52
CA ILE A 2 -17.25 1.91 -27.44
C ILE A 2 -16.94 1.46 -28.86
N VAL A 3 -17.99 1.25 -29.65
CA VAL A 3 -17.90 0.81 -31.04
C VAL A 3 -18.70 1.77 -31.89
N CYS A 4 -18.16 2.19 -33.04
CA CYS A 4 -18.91 3.02 -33.99
C CYS A 4 -19.89 2.12 -34.75
N GLY A 5 -21.18 2.42 -34.65
CA GLY A 5 -22.23 1.75 -35.41
C GLY A 5 -22.33 2.28 -36.84
N ASP A 6 -22.91 1.49 -37.73
CA ASP A 6 -23.10 1.84 -39.15
C ASP A 6 -24.08 3.01 -39.35
N ASP A 7 -24.85 3.37 -38.32
CA ASP A 7 -25.70 4.56 -38.24
C ASP A 7 -24.91 5.84 -37.87
N GLY A 8 -23.60 5.72 -37.69
CA GLY A 8 -22.72 6.82 -37.28
C GLY A 8 -22.80 7.15 -35.79
N ASN A 9 -23.55 6.36 -35.00
CA ASN A 9 -23.66 6.55 -33.55
C ASN A 9 -22.67 5.65 -32.81
N TRP A 10 -22.16 6.17 -31.70
CA TRP A 10 -21.33 5.38 -30.79
C TRP A 10 -22.21 4.46 -29.96
N ASN A 11 -22.01 3.15 -30.13
CA ASN A 11 -22.71 2.13 -29.37
C ASN A 11 -21.78 1.62 -28.24
N GLY A 12 -22.27 1.71 -27.00
CA GLY A 12 -21.54 1.29 -25.79
C GLY A 12 -21.29 2.44 -24.81
N SER A 13 -21.02 2.09 -23.55
CA SER A 13 -20.66 3.03 -22.49
C SER A 13 -19.15 3.09 -22.27
N LEU A 14 -18.69 4.25 -21.81
CA LEU A 14 -17.34 4.39 -21.25
C LEU A 14 -17.23 3.51 -20.00
N PRO A 15 -16.12 2.79 -19.81
CA PRO A 15 -15.87 2.12 -18.54
C PRO A 15 -15.64 3.18 -17.45
N ASP A 16 -16.18 2.93 -16.26
CA ASP A 16 -15.93 3.78 -15.10
C ASP A 16 -14.50 3.56 -14.59
N CYS A 17 -13.68 4.61 -14.62
CA CYS A 17 -12.36 4.62 -14.01
C CYS A 17 -12.49 4.90 -12.51
N VAL A 18 -12.88 3.89 -11.74
CA VAL A 18 -12.94 4.00 -10.28
C VAL A 18 -11.52 3.83 -9.72
N PRO A 19 -11.01 4.78 -8.90
CA PRO A 19 -9.70 4.61 -8.28
C PRO A 19 -9.71 3.39 -7.36
N VAL A 20 -8.70 2.53 -7.53
CA VAL A 20 -8.47 1.40 -6.64
C VAL A 20 -8.11 1.94 -5.27
N ASP A 21 -8.81 1.48 -4.23
CA ASP A 21 -8.54 1.85 -2.83
C ASP A 21 -8.07 0.62 -2.06
N CYS A 22 -6.79 0.58 -1.70
CA CYS A 22 -6.18 -0.47 -0.89
C CYS A 22 -6.61 -0.43 0.58
N LYS A 23 -7.40 0.57 0.98
CA LYS A 23 -7.77 0.85 2.36
C LYS A 23 -6.54 1.10 3.22
N SER A 24 -6.73 1.28 4.52
CA SER A 24 -5.63 1.37 5.48
C SER A 24 -4.82 0.07 5.50
N ALA A 25 -3.50 0.17 5.35
CA ALA A 25 -2.60 -0.98 5.47
C ALA A 25 -2.62 -1.55 6.89
N GLN A 26 -2.19 -2.80 7.04
CA GLN A 26 -2.13 -3.47 8.34
C GLN A 26 -1.20 -2.72 9.29
N SER A 27 -1.67 -2.49 10.51
CA SER A 27 -0.84 -1.98 11.60
C SER A 27 0.16 -3.05 12.03
N ILE A 28 1.36 -2.63 12.38
CA ILE A 28 2.40 -3.52 12.90
C ILE A 28 2.51 -3.36 14.41
N GLU A 29 2.77 -4.44 15.13
CA GLU A 29 3.10 -4.37 16.54
C GLU A 29 4.44 -3.65 16.73
N ASN A 30 4.51 -2.82 17.78
CA ASN A 30 5.70 -2.04 18.12
C ASN A 30 6.19 -1.09 17.01
N GLY A 31 5.28 -0.64 16.15
CA GLY A 31 5.56 0.35 15.12
C GLY A 31 4.36 1.21 14.77
N THR A 32 4.60 2.19 13.91
CA THR A 32 3.62 3.11 13.36
C THR A 32 3.61 3.02 11.84
N VAL A 33 2.46 3.35 11.26
CA VAL A 33 2.27 3.42 9.81
C VAL A 33 1.77 4.81 9.44
N ALA A 34 2.41 5.43 8.46
CA ALA A 34 2.05 6.73 7.90
C ALA A 34 1.66 6.57 6.44
N PHE A 35 0.60 7.24 6.01
CA PHE A 35 0.06 7.13 4.66
C PHE A 35 0.18 8.45 3.92
N THR A 36 0.52 8.40 2.64
CA THR A 36 0.32 9.52 1.71
C THR A 36 -1.09 9.54 1.13
N GLY A 37 -1.80 8.41 1.24
CA GLY A 37 -3.14 8.13 0.76
C GLY A 37 -3.36 6.61 0.75
N THR A 38 -4.56 6.16 0.40
CA THR A 38 -4.90 4.71 0.36
C THR A 38 -5.21 4.20 -1.04
N THR A 39 -5.21 5.08 -2.05
CA THR A 39 -5.56 4.72 -3.43
C THR A 39 -4.35 4.28 -4.26
N PHE A 40 -4.62 3.77 -5.47
CA PHE A 40 -3.60 3.31 -6.42
C PHE A 40 -2.40 4.27 -6.47
N ASN A 41 -1.19 3.71 -6.45
CA ASN A 41 0.07 4.44 -6.54
C ASN A 41 0.45 5.25 -5.27
N HIS A 42 -0.41 5.35 -4.26
CA HIS A 42 -0.02 5.89 -2.96
C HIS A 42 0.86 4.92 -2.17
N THR A 43 1.58 5.49 -1.20
CA THR A 43 2.56 4.78 -0.38
C THR A 43 2.22 4.83 1.11
N ALA A 44 2.48 3.70 1.77
CA ALA A 44 2.46 3.54 3.22
C ALA A 44 3.91 3.39 3.73
N PHE A 45 4.26 4.16 4.74
CA PHE A 45 5.58 4.19 5.37
C PHE A 45 5.49 3.57 6.75
N TYR A 46 6.36 2.61 7.03
CA TYR A 46 6.44 1.93 8.32
C TYR A 46 7.64 2.40 9.11
N ASN A 47 7.42 2.66 10.40
CA ASN A 47 8.47 3.03 11.33
C ASN A 47 8.34 2.22 12.62
N CYS A 48 9.45 1.76 13.17
CA CYS A 48 9.43 1.04 14.45
C CYS A 48 9.57 2.01 15.63
N MET A 49 8.97 1.64 16.76
CA MET A 49 9.17 2.36 18.01
C MET A 49 10.63 2.27 18.47
N PRO A 50 11.13 3.24 19.28
CA PRO A 50 12.47 3.19 19.82
C PRO A 50 12.77 1.85 20.48
N GLY A 51 13.84 1.21 20.03
CA GLY A 51 14.27 -0.08 20.51
C GLY A 51 13.82 -1.30 19.70
N PHE A 52 13.13 -1.08 18.59
CA PHE A 52 12.83 -2.11 17.62
C PHE A 52 13.44 -1.73 16.27
N GLU A 53 13.97 -2.73 15.56
CA GLU A 53 14.45 -2.58 14.20
C GLU A 53 13.42 -3.09 13.19
N LEU A 54 13.27 -2.36 12.09
CA LEU A 54 12.36 -2.73 11.02
C LEU A 54 12.99 -3.83 10.15
N VAL A 55 12.36 -5.00 10.13
CA VAL A 55 12.75 -6.13 9.29
C VAL A 55 11.76 -6.23 8.13
N GLY A 56 12.25 -5.92 6.94
CA GLY A 56 11.45 -5.91 5.71
C GLY A 56 11.41 -4.52 5.04
N PRO A 57 10.46 -4.30 4.11
CA PRO A 57 10.32 -3.05 3.39
C PRO A 57 9.78 -1.93 4.30
N ASN A 58 10.43 -0.77 4.30
CA ASN A 58 9.95 0.43 5.00
C ASN A 58 8.86 1.18 4.25
N LEU A 59 8.68 0.87 2.96
CA LEU A 59 7.71 1.49 2.07
C LEU A 59 6.90 0.40 1.37
N MET A 60 5.59 0.52 1.45
CA MET A 60 4.65 -0.27 0.69
C MET A 60 3.87 0.61 -0.28
N LYS A 61 3.45 0.04 -1.41
CA LYS A 61 2.71 0.76 -2.44
C LYS A 61 1.39 0.04 -2.74
N CYS A 62 0.33 0.83 -2.93
CA CYS A 62 -0.97 0.32 -3.34
C CYS A 62 -0.94 -0.09 -4.82
N ASN A 63 -1.14 -1.38 -5.09
CA ASN A 63 -1.17 -1.94 -6.43
C ASN A 63 -2.55 -1.79 -7.09
N GLN A 64 -2.67 -2.24 -8.34
CA GLN A 64 -3.93 -2.22 -9.10
C GLN A 64 -4.97 -3.25 -8.59
N SER A 65 -4.55 -4.22 -7.77
CA SER A 65 -5.40 -5.27 -7.21
C SER A 65 -6.01 -4.89 -5.84
N ALA A 66 -5.84 -3.64 -5.40
CA ALA A 66 -6.24 -3.15 -4.08
C ALA A 66 -5.45 -3.78 -2.91
N GLU A 67 -4.19 -4.16 -3.17
CA GLU A 67 -3.30 -4.76 -2.18
C GLU A 67 -2.04 -3.90 -1.97
N TRP A 68 -1.56 -3.91 -0.73
CA TRP A 68 -0.31 -3.28 -0.37
C TRP A 68 0.85 -4.24 -0.64
N GLU A 69 1.79 -3.82 -1.49
CA GLU A 69 2.97 -4.61 -1.87
C GLU A 69 4.28 -3.94 -1.40
N PRO A 70 5.36 -4.71 -1.15
CA PRO A 70 5.47 -6.14 -1.43
C PRO A 70 4.95 -7.06 -0.29
N TYR A 71 5.13 -6.69 0.98
CA TYR A 71 4.57 -7.40 2.14
C TYR A 71 4.72 -6.55 3.40
N VAL A 72 3.91 -6.83 4.42
CA VAL A 72 3.92 -6.08 5.69
C VAL A 72 5.22 -6.33 6.44
N PRO A 73 6.00 -5.29 6.81
CA PRO A 73 7.24 -5.47 7.57
C PRO A 73 6.96 -5.82 9.03
N ARG A 74 7.99 -6.22 9.77
CA ARG A 74 7.88 -6.52 11.20
C ARG A 74 8.90 -5.74 12.00
N CYS A 75 8.51 -5.25 13.16
CA CYS A 75 9.44 -4.68 14.13
C CYS A 75 9.99 -5.79 15.02
N GLN A 76 11.29 -6.04 14.95
CA GLN A 76 11.97 -6.98 15.85
C GLN A 76 12.66 -6.19 16.95
N GLY A 77 12.42 -6.59 18.20
CA GLY A 77 13.10 -5.99 19.35
C GLY A 77 14.58 -6.24 19.20
N THR A 78 15.39 -5.19 19.16
CA THR A 78 16.81 -5.37 18.97
C THR A 78 17.43 -5.70 20.33
N PHE A 79 17.21 -6.93 20.79
CA PHE A 79 17.83 -7.46 22.01
C PHE A 79 19.36 -7.34 21.98
N LEU A 80 19.96 -7.17 20.79
CA LEU A 80 21.40 -7.01 20.58
C LEU A 80 22.00 -5.70 21.11
N TYR A 81 21.23 -4.60 21.28
CA TYR A 81 21.79 -3.37 21.86
C TYR A 81 21.75 -3.33 23.40
N TYR A 82 21.04 -4.25 24.06
CA TYR A 82 21.03 -4.35 25.53
C TYR A 82 22.03 -5.39 26.09
N ILE A 83 22.75 -6.11 25.22
CA ILE A 83 23.81 -7.08 25.62
C ILE A 83 25.22 -6.64 25.22
N CYS A 84 25.40 -5.47 24.59
CA CYS A 84 26.74 -4.91 24.32
C CYS A 84 26.79 -3.37 24.44
N LYS A 85 26.52 -2.86 25.64
CA LYS A 85 27.44 -2.01 26.42
C LYS A 85 26.96 -1.82 27.85
#